data_AF-A0A659UIT3-F1
#
_entry.id   AF-A0A659UIT3-F1
#
_cell.length_a   1.000
_cell.length_b   1.000
_cell.length_c   1.000
_cell.angle_alpha   90.00
_cell.angle_beta   90.00
_cell.angle_gamma   90.00
#
_symmetry.space_group_name_H-M   'P 1'
#
loop_
_entity.id
_entity.type
_entity.pdbx_description
1 polymer ?
#
loop_
_entity_poly.entity_id
_entity_poly.type
_entity_poly.pdbx_seq_one_letter_code
_entity_poly.pdbx_strand_id
1 'polypeptide(L)'
;TPIVVLLCGRRGAILLCLAIPSFQLLTAQYTPPEEAKLTVKATGNQWNWDYEYQTDNTLAFNSAILQDGDRAKAGKEDRKVYPRLLAVDNELVVPVNTMTRVLVTATDVIHS
;
A
#
# COMPACT_ATOMS: atom_id res chain seq x y z
N THR A 1 -15.48 20.37 41.63
CA THR A 1 -15.52 21.82 41.32
C THR A 1 -15.88 22.02 39.85
N PRO A 2 -16.54 23.13 39.48
CA PRO A 2 -16.99 23.40 38.10
C PRO A 2 -15.84 23.38 37.07
N ILE A 3 -14.62 23.70 37.50
CA ILE A 3 -13.39 23.64 36.68
C ILE A 3 -13.08 22.21 36.19
N VAL A 4 -13.30 21.17 37.00
CA VAL A 4 -13.06 19.77 36.61
C VAL A 4 -14.09 19.31 35.57
N VAL A 5 -15.34 19.75 35.70
CA VAL A 5 -16.42 19.43 34.75
C VAL A 5 -16.18 20.11 33.40
N LEU A 6 -15.76 21.38 33.39
CA LEU A 6 -15.38 22.13 32.18
C LEU A 6 -14.18 21.51 31.45
N LEU A 7 -13.15 21.08 32.20
CA LEU A 7 -11.99 20.40 31.62
C LEU A 7 -12.33 19.03 31.04
N CYS A 8 -13.22 18.28 31.69
CA CYS A 8 -13.72 16.98 31.19
C CYS A 8 -14.56 17.17 29.91
N GLY A 9 -15.50 18.11 29.91
CA GLY A 9 -16.34 18.43 28.74
C GLY A 9 -15.53 18.92 27.54
N ARG A 10 -14.52 19.77 27.76
CA ARG A 10 -13.63 20.25 26.68
C ARG A 10 -12.81 19.12 26.05
N ARG A 11 -12.32 18.17 26.85
CA ARG A 11 -11.58 17.00 26.35
C ARG A 11 -12.46 16.08 25.51
N GLY A 12 -13.70 15.84 25.94
CA GLY A 12 -14.67 15.03 25.18
C GLY A 12 -15.02 15.65 23.82
N ALA A 13 -15.23 16.96 23.76
CA ALA A 13 -15.51 17.66 22.50
C ALA A 13 -14.38 17.52 21.47
N ILE A 14 -13.12 17.66 21.92
CA ILE A 14 -11.95 17.48 21.04
C ILE A 14 -11.91 16.05 20.48
N LEU A 15 -12.15 15.03 21.32
CA LEU A 15 -12.18 13.64 20.87
C LEU A 15 -13.30 13.38 19.87
N LEU A 16 -14.50 13.94 20.08
CA LEU A 16 -15.62 13.79 19.14
C LEU A 16 -15.33 14.44 17.79
N CYS A 17 -14.74 15.64 17.79
CA CYS A 17 -14.33 16.33 16.56
C CYS A 17 -13.30 15.54 15.74
N LEU A 18 -12.45 14.73 16.40
CA LEU A 18 -11.50 13.84 15.72
C LEU A 18 -12.14 12.51 15.30
N ALA A 19 -12.95 11.92 16.19
CA ALA A 19 -13.51 10.60 16.00
C ALA A 19 -14.50 10.54 14.83
N ILE A 20 -15.37 11.54 14.69
CA ILE A 20 -16.41 11.55 13.64
C ILE A 20 -15.80 11.48 12.23
N PRO A 21 -14.90 12.40 11.81
CA PRO A 21 -14.28 12.30 10.48
C PRO A 21 -13.35 11.09 10.36
N SER A 22 -12.69 10.67 11.44
CA SER A 22 -11.84 9.47 11.45
C SER A 22 -12.63 8.20 11.11
N PHE A 23 -13.77 7.98 11.77
CA PHE A 23 -14.61 6.81 11.50
C PHE A 23 -15.23 6.85 10.11
N GLN A 24 -15.60 8.03 9.59
CA GLN A 24 -16.08 8.16 8.21
C GLN A 24 -15.01 7.72 7.19
N LEU A 25 -13.76 8.16 7.35
CA LEU A 25 -12.65 7.74 6.51
C LEU A 25 -12.35 6.25 6.65
N LEU A 26 -12.36 5.73 7.88
CA LEU A 26 -12.18 4.31 8.16
C LEU A 26 -13.22 3.46 7.43
N THR A 27 -14.50 3.81 7.54
CA THR A 27 -15.58 3.10 6.84
C THR A 27 -15.41 3.21 5.32
N ALA A 28 -15.05 4.39 4.79
CA ALA A 28 -14.82 4.56 3.36
C ALA A 28 -13.66 3.68 2.84
N GLN A 29 -12.62 3.45 3.65
CA GLN A 29 -11.50 2.57 3.30
C GLN A 29 -11.89 1.09 3.31
N TYR A 30 -12.69 0.65 4.28
CA TYR A 30 -13.07 -0.77 4.43
C TYR A 30 -14.32 -1.17 3.67
N THR A 31 -15.11 -0.21 3.17
CA THR A 31 -16.33 -0.45 2.39
C THR A 31 -16.22 0.25 1.04
N PRO A 32 -15.41 -0.31 0.12
CA PRO A 32 -15.29 0.25 -1.23
C PRO A 32 -16.65 0.21 -1.97
N PRO A 33 -16.93 1.21 -2.82
CA PRO A 33 -18.22 1.32 -3.52
C PRO A 33 -18.42 0.30 -4.64
N GLU A 34 -17.34 -0.29 -5.15
CA GLU A 34 -17.37 -1.26 -6.26
C GLU A 34 -16.48 -2.47 -5.93
N GLU A 35 -16.84 -3.62 -6.49
CA GLU A 35 -15.97 -4.80 -6.49
C GLU A 35 -14.69 -4.55 -7.28
N ALA A 36 -13.60 -5.18 -6.86
CA ALA A 36 -12.32 -5.04 -7.52
C ALA A 36 -12.33 -5.72 -8.89
N LYS A 37 -11.91 -4.98 -9.92
CA LYS A 37 -11.80 -5.47 -11.32
C LYS A 37 -10.47 -6.18 -11.59
N LEU A 38 -9.48 -5.93 -10.74
CA LEU A 38 -8.18 -6.61 -10.75
C LEU A 38 -7.84 -7.04 -9.33
N THR A 39 -7.41 -8.29 -9.15
CA THR A 39 -6.85 -8.77 -7.89
C THR A 39 -5.40 -9.20 -8.09
N VAL A 40 -4.50 -8.66 -7.26
CA VAL A 40 -3.08 -8.99 -7.25
C VAL A 40 -2.71 -9.56 -5.89
N LYS A 41 -2.00 -10.68 -5.85
CA LYS A 41 -1.39 -11.22 -4.64
C LYS A 41 0.05 -10.73 -4.56
N ALA A 42 0.40 -10.09 -3.44
CA ALA A 42 1.76 -9.67 -3.12
C ALA A 42 2.30 -10.56 -2.01
N THR A 43 3.43 -11.20 -2.24
CA THR A 43 4.09 -12.09 -1.28
C THR A 43 5.45 -11.53 -0.91
N GLY A 44 5.65 -11.16 0.36
CA GLY A 44 6.93 -10.69 0.87
C GLY A 44 7.88 -11.85 1.21
N ASN A 45 9.12 -11.72 0.75
CA ASN A 45 10.25 -12.61 1.07
C ASN A 45 11.44 -11.76 1.55
N GLN A 46 12.43 -12.37 2.21
CA GLN A 46 13.71 -11.69 2.49
C GLN A 46 14.60 -11.65 1.23
N TRP A 47 14.85 -10.51 0.57
CA TRP A 47 14.33 -9.14 0.74
C TRP A 47 13.77 -8.65 -0.60
N ASN A 48 12.70 -9.30 -1.08
CA ASN A 48 12.04 -9.01 -2.35
C ASN A 48 10.54 -9.32 -2.27
N TRP A 49 9.81 -9.02 -3.34
CA TRP A 49 8.37 -9.23 -3.42
C TRP A 49 8.01 -10.06 -4.65
N ASP A 50 7.21 -11.11 -4.48
CA ASP A 50 6.57 -11.80 -5.59
C ASP A 50 5.16 -11.24 -5.81
N TYR A 51 4.83 -10.94 -7.06
CA TYR A 51 3.51 -10.49 -7.47
C TYR A 51 2.85 -11.51 -8.38
N GLU A 52 1.56 -11.80 -8.15
CA GLU A 52 0.76 -12.70 -8.96
C GLU A 52 -0.59 -12.06 -9.29
N TYR A 53 -0.90 -11.97 -10.59
CA TYR A 53 -2.14 -11.40 -11.09
C TYR A 53 -3.18 -12.51 -11.23
N GLN A 54 -4.33 -12.33 -10.59
CA GLN A 54 -5.45 -13.27 -10.67
C GLN A 54 -6.30 -12.95 -11.91
N THR A 55 -5.75 -13.27 -13.08
CA THR A 55 -6.42 -13.16 -14.38
C THR A 55 -6.50 -14.53 -15.06
N ASP A 56 -7.27 -14.65 -16.14
CA ASP A 56 -7.41 -15.92 -16.89
C ASP A 56 -6.06 -16.51 -17.34
N ASN A 57 -5.10 -15.63 -17.63
CA ASN A 57 -3.70 -15.99 -17.82
C ASN A 57 -2.94 -15.72 -16.53
N THR A 58 -2.24 -16.72 -16.00
CA THR A 58 -1.40 -16.56 -14.82
C THR A 58 -0.17 -15.72 -15.19
N LEU A 59 -0.06 -14.52 -14.61
CA LEU A 59 1.13 -13.68 -14.67
C LEU A 59 1.72 -13.58 -13.27
N ALA A 60 2.95 -14.05 -13.11
CA ALA A 60 3.70 -13.97 -11.85
C ALA A 60 5.14 -13.55 -12.10
N PHE A 61 5.69 -12.71 -11.22
CA PHE A 61 7.09 -12.27 -11.29
C PHE A 61 7.63 -11.87 -9.92
N ASN A 62 8.96 -11.90 -9.80
CA ASN A 62 9.69 -11.39 -8.65
C ASN A 62 10.12 -9.94 -8.88
N SER A 63 10.10 -9.13 -7.83
CA SER A 63 10.49 -7.73 -7.80
C SER A 63 11.50 -7.51 -6.67
N ALA A 64 12.75 -7.23 -7.03
CA ALA A 64 13.84 -6.93 -6.12
C ALA A 64 14.34 -5.49 -6.28
N ILE A 65 14.96 -4.94 -5.23
CA ILE A 65 15.57 -3.61 -5.30
C ILE A 65 16.66 -3.59 -6.38
N LEU A 66 16.58 -2.58 -7.24
CA LEU A 66 17.53 -2.40 -8.32
C LEU A 66 18.89 -1.93 -7.80
N GLN A 67 19.91 -2.75 -8.05
CA GLN A 67 21.29 -2.44 -7.72
C GLN A 67 21.87 -1.41 -8.70
N ASP A 68 22.77 -0.56 -8.22
CA ASP A 68 23.36 0.53 -9.03
C ASP A 68 24.08 0.02 -10.28
N GLY A 69 24.65 -1.20 -10.24
CA GLY A 69 25.34 -1.83 -11.38
C GLY A 69 24.41 -2.36 -12.48
N ASP A 70 23.14 -2.64 -12.17
CA ASP A 70 22.19 -3.24 -13.13
C ASP A 70 21.22 -2.21 -13.72
N ARG A 71 21.32 -0.94 -13.31
CA ARG A 71 20.48 0.16 -13.80
C ARG A 71 20.52 0.33 -15.31
N ALA A 72 21.70 0.23 -15.92
CA ALA A 72 21.87 0.34 -17.37
C ALA A 72 21.11 -0.75 -18.13
N LYS A 73 21.20 -2.00 -17.65
CA LYS A 73 20.52 -3.16 -18.26
C LYS A 73 19.00 -3.06 -18.13
N ALA A 74 18.53 -2.52 -17.01
CA ALA A 74 17.10 -2.33 -16.76
C ALA A 74 16.52 -1.10 -17.50
N GLY A 75 17.34 -0.26 -18.15
CA GLY A 75 16.90 1.01 -18.74
C GLY A 75 16.52 2.07 -17.69
N LYS A 76 16.98 1.92 -16.44
CA LYS A 76 16.59 2.71 -15.27
C LYS A 76 17.75 3.57 -14.73
N GLU A 77 18.47 4.20 -15.65
CA GLU A 77 19.65 5.03 -15.34
C GLU A 77 19.26 6.41 -14.77
N ASP A 78 18.14 6.97 -15.23
CA ASP A 78 17.68 8.27 -14.77
C ASP A 78 17.26 8.20 -13.30
N ARG A 79 18.09 8.74 -12.41
CA ARG A 79 17.85 8.76 -10.97
C ARG A 79 16.72 9.70 -10.53
N LYS A 80 16.25 10.61 -11.39
CA LYS A 80 15.06 11.43 -11.12
C LYS A 80 13.79 10.61 -11.25
N VAL A 81 13.75 9.71 -12.23
CA VAL A 81 12.63 8.79 -12.47
C VAL A 81 12.74 7.54 -11.60
N TYR A 82 13.96 7.02 -11.41
CA TYR A 82 14.26 5.80 -10.66
C TYR A 82 15.19 6.07 -9.47
N PRO A 83 14.67 6.58 -8.34
CA PRO A 83 15.49 6.92 -7.18
C PRO A 83 16.25 5.72 -6.60
N ARG A 84 17.33 6.02 -5.88
CA ARG A 84 18.09 5.01 -5.14
C ARG A 84 17.24 4.44 -4.00
N LEU A 85 17.30 3.12 -3.80
CA LEU A 85 16.53 2.35 -2.80
C LEU A 85 15.00 2.30 -3.01
N LEU A 86 14.48 2.91 -4.08
CA LEU A 86 13.05 2.85 -4.42
C LEU A 86 12.80 2.16 -5.77
N ALA A 87 13.77 2.22 -6.69
CA ALA A 87 13.68 1.52 -7.95
C ALA A 87 13.81 0.01 -7.75
N VAL A 88 12.96 -0.74 -8.43
CA VAL A 88 12.98 -2.21 -8.51
C VAL A 88 13.33 -2.64 -9.93
N ASP A 89 13.66 -3.91 -10.12
CA ASP A 89 13.83 -4.51 -11.45
C ASP A 89 12.49 -4.60 -12.20
N ASN A 90 11.49 -5.27 -11.64
CA ASN A 90 10.17 -5.48 -12.21
C ASN A 90 9.10 -4.69 -11.45
N GLU A 91 8.38 -3.83 -12.14
CA GLU A 91 7.37 -2.95 -11.52
C GLU A 91 5.99 -3.61 -11.49
N LEU A 92 5.28 -3.44 -10.37
CA LEU A 92 3.85 -3.75 -10.31
C LEU A 92 3.08 -2.69 -11.09
N VAL A 93 2.40 -3.09 -12.16
CA VAL A 93 1.64 -2.21 -13.03
C VAL A 93 0.15 -2.47 -12.84
N VAL A 94 -0.60 -1.41 -12.57
CA VAL A 94 -2.05 -1.48 -12.40
C VAL A 94 -2.75 -0.47 -13.32
N PRO A 95 -3.95 -0.79 -13.83
CA PRO A 95 -4.71 0.13 -14.65
C PRO A 95 -5.18 1.34 -13.84
N VAL A 96 -5.07 2.53 -14.44
CA VAL A 96 -5.57 3.77 -13.83
C VAL A 96 -7.11 3.75 -13.73
N ASN A 97 -7.66 4.48 -12.76
CA ASN A 97 -9.11 4.64 -12.54
C ASN A 97 -9.87 3.31 -12.39
N THR A 98 -9.22 2.29 -11.83
CA THR A 98 -9.78 0.94 -11.69
C THR A 98 -9.59 0.46 -10.26
N MET A 99 -10.64 -0.11 -9.66
CA MET A 99 -10.53 -0.71 -8.33
C MET A 99 -9.67 -1.97 -8.39
N THR A 100 -8.49 -1.91 -7.78
CA THR A 100 -7.56 -3.03 -7.64
C THR A 100 -7.52 -3.50 -6.19
N ARG A 101 -7.71 -4.80 -5.97
CA ARG A 101 -7.57 -5.46 -4.67
C ARG A 101 -6.16 -6.05 -4.59
N VAL A 102 -5.45 -5.72 -3.51
CA VAL A 102 -4.14 -6.32 -3.23
C VAL A 102 -4.30 -7.26 -2.04
N LEU A 103 -3.88 -8.52 -2.21
CA LEU A 103 -3.84 -9.53 -1.16
C LEU A 103 -2.38 -9.69 -0.72
N VAL A 104 -2.06 -9.23 0.48
CA VAL A 104 -0.68 -9.24 0.99
C VAL A 104 -0.47 -10.44 1.91
N THR A 105 0.61 -11.19 1.69
CA THR A 105 1.06 -12.28 2.54
C THR A 105 2.60 -12.32 2.57
N ALA A 106 3.20 -13.20 3.37
CA ALA A 106 4.63 -13.45 3.36
C ALA A 106 4.92 -14.95 3.32
N THR A 107 6.08 -15.34 2.77
CA THR A 107 6.55 -16.74 2.84
C THR A 107 7.42 -17.01 4.05
N ASP A 108 8.07 -16.00 4.62
CA ASP A 108 9.06 -16.15 5.68
C ASP A 108 8.73 -15.35 6.96
N VAL A 109 9.18 -14.10 7.03
CA VAL A 109 9.00 -13.18 8.16
C VAL A 109 7.94 -12.14 7.83
N ILE A 110 7.57 -11.34 8.83
CA ILE A 110 6.59 -10.27 8.63
C ILE A 110 7.23 -9.14 7.82
N HIS A 111 6.55 -8.75 6.75
CA HIS A 111 6.83 -7.56 5.94
C HIS A 111 5.58 -6.66 5.91
N SER A 112 5.74 -5.39 5.51
CA SER A 112 4.64 -4.43 5.35
C SER A 112 4.93 -3.42 4.26
#